data_AF-A0AAD7GBT4-F1
#
_entry.id   AF-A0AAD7GBT4-F1
#
_cell.length_a   1.000
_cell.length_b   1.000
_cell.length_c   1.000
_cell.angle_alpha   90.00
_cell.angle_beta   90.00
_cell.angle_gamma   90.00
#
_symmetry.space_group_name_H-M   'P 1'
#
loop_
_entity.id
_entity.type
_entity.pdbx_description
1 polymer ?
#
loop_
_entity_poly.entity_id
_entity_poly.type
_entity_poly.pdbx_seq_one_letter_code
_entity_poly.pdbx_strand_id
1 'polypeptide(L)'
;MVPTEVESWDALTFFRDILHLEPRDVGTQFELWAVAHDKGESFPRRFECSCSFFFQGLTGTDTLRSMRKEVTKYIADGLLDASRKKKIAMNYASYQKAIVLGAGCILKGYPFEGEPVNPNSINDVESIRKLRDTLKSSECFWYRLSQREKELERLEYKHLIEEGEIQERTRKTRSDKNKPHKKDNELLSTWSKDVGAKSRRVWAEDSDEEESEPERPAKRVQRKDADGKDQSSEKEGGRVRRRRV
;
A
#
# COMPACT_ATOMS: atom_id res chain seq x y z
N MET A 1 -74.50 -7.48 -13.23
CA MET A 1 -73.98 -6.80 -12.03
C MET A 1 -72.50 -7.08 -11.95
N VAL A 2 -71.65 -6.08 -12.18
CA VAL A 2 -70.19 -6.22 -12.07
C VAL A 2 -69.79 -5.58 -10.75
N PRO A 3 -69.17 -6.31 -9.81
CA PRO A 3 -68.72 -5.72 -8.56
C PRO A 3 -67.53 -4.79 -8.84
N THR A 4 -67.75 -3.48 -8.68
CA THR A 4 -66.71 -2.46 -8.70
C THR A 4 -66.24 -2.22 -7.26
N GLU A 5 -65.54 -3.19 -6.69
CA GLU A 5 -64.74 -2.94 -5.50
C GLU A 5 -63.33 -2.59 -5.99
N VAL A 6 -63.09 -1.30 -6.15
CA VAL A 6 -61.74 -0.78 -6.27
C VAL A 6 -61.16 -0.82 -4.86
N GLU A 7 -60.58 -1.96 -4.50
CA GLU A 7 -59.77 -2.08 -3.28
C GLU A 7 -58.73 -0.96 -3.31
N SER A 8 -58.86 0.01 -2.40
CA SER A 8 -57.88 1.08 -2.28
C SER A 8 -56.62 0.46 -1.70
N TRP A 9 -55.65 0.15 -2.55
CA TRP A 9 -54.32 -0.29 -2.11
C TRP A 9 -53.67 0.85 -1.35
N ASP A 10 -53.70 0.76 -0.02
CA ASP A 10 -52.93 1.67 0.83
C ASP A 10 -51.45 1.36 0.63
N ALA A 11 -50.69 2.34 0.15
CA ALA A 11 -49.25 2.18 -0.07
C ALA A 11 -48.52 1.73 1.19
N LEU A 12 -49.07 2.01 2.39
CA LEU A 12 -48.50 1.58 3.66
C LEU A 12 -48.58 0.06 3.88
N THR A 13 -49.62 -0.62 3.37
CA THR A 13 -49.74 -2.08 3.52
C THR A 13 -48.82 -2.82 2.54
N PHE A 14 -48.59 -2.26 1.35
CA PHE A 14 -47.66 -2.82 0.36
C PHE A 14 -46.27 -3.12 0.93
N PHE A 15 -45.67 -2.17 1.66
CA PHE A 15 -44.31 -2.36 2.22
C PHE A 15 -44.26 -3.43 3.31
N ARG A 16 -45.34 -3.58 4.08
CA ARG A 16 -45.43 -4.61 5.11
C ARG A 16 -45.68 -5.99 4.52
N ASP A 17 -46.57 -6.08 3.54
CA ASP A 17 -47.04 -7.34 3.01
C ASP A 17 -46.08 -7.94 1.99
N ILE A 18 -45.45 -7.12 1.15
CA ILE A 18 -44.52 -7.58 0.11
C ILE A 18 -43.07 -7.60 0.61
N LEU A 19 -42.64 -6.53 1.28
CA LEU A 19 -41.23 -6.34 1.65
C LEU A 19 -40.94 -6.72 3.10
N HIS A 20 -41.97 -7.01 3.90
CA HIS A 20 -41.84 -7.33 5.33
C HIS A 20 -41.04 -6.29 6.11
N LEU A 21 -41.16 -5.02 5.72
CA LEU A 21 -40.51 -3.88 6.35
C LEU A 21 -41.55 -2.92 6.93
N GLU A 22 -41.27 -2.31 8.08
CA GLU A 22 -42.09 -1.20 8.53
C GLU A 22 -41.90 0.01 7.60
N PRO A 23 -42.96 0.80 7.31
CA PRO A 23 -42.85 2.00 6.48
C PRO A 23 -41.77 2.99 6.95
N ARG A 24 -41.46 3.00 8.25
CA ARG A 24 -40.39 3.84 8.83
C ARG A 24 -38.99 3.38 8.43
N ASP A 25 -38.79 2.08 8.23
CA ASP A 25 -37.49 1.50 7.88
C ASP A 25 -37.16 1.65 6.39
N VAL A 26 -38.19 1.80 5.55
CA VAL A 26 -38.04 2.02 4.11
C VAL A 26 -37.27 3.30 3.84
N GLY A 27 -37.56 4.38 4.57
CA GLY A 27 -36.83 5.64 4.47
C GLY A 27 -35.34 5.47 4.79
N THR A 28 -35.04 4.77 5.88
CA THR A 28 -33.67 4.48 6.30
C THR A 28 -32.91 3.65 5.27
N GLN A 29 -33.54 2.63 4.68
CA GLN A 29 -32.92 1.84 3.61
C GLN A 29 -32.69 2.65 2.34
N PHE A 30 -33.63 3.54 1.97
CA PHE A 30 -33.49 4.38 0.79
C PHE A 30 -32.37 5.42 0.96
N GLU A 31 -32.22 5.99 2.16
CA GLU A 31 -31.09 6.86 2.51
C GLU A 31 -29.76 6.10 2.44
N LEU A 32 -29.69 4.89 3.02
CA LEU A 32 -28.50 4.04 2.94
C LEU A 32 -28.14 3.67 1.50
N TRP A 33 -29.13 3.37 0.67
CA TRP A 33 -28.96 3.06 -0.75
C TRP A 33 -28.47 4.29 -1.54
N ALA A 34 -29.06 5.46 -1.32
CA ALA A 34 -28.68 6.70 -1.98
C ALA A 34 -27.23 7.10 -1.66
N VAL A 35 -26.81 6.94 -0.39
CA VAL A 35 -25.42 7.17 0.03
C VAL A 35 -24.46 6.15 -0.57
N ALA A 36 -24.87 4.90 -0.75
CA ALA A 36 -24.02 3.84 -1.30
C ALA A 36 -23.84 3.91 -2.82
N HIS A 37 -24.81 4.48 -3.54
CA HIS A 37 -24.83 4.59 -5.01
C HIS A 37 -24.25 5.89 -5.55
N ASP A 38 -23.83 6.83 -4.71
CA ASP A 38 -23.14 8.06 -5.13
C ASP A 38 -21.66 7.78 -5.52
N LYS A 39 -21.47 6.90 -6.50
CA LYS A 39 -20.16 6.53 -7.07
C LYS A 39 -20.00 7.18 -8.45
N GLY A 40 -19.99 8.52 -8.47
CA GLY A 40 -19.68 9.34 -9.66
C GLY A 40 -20.90 9.51 -10.58
N GLU A 41 -21.20 10.69 -11.13
CA GLU A 41 -20.34 11.80 -11.49
C GLU A 41 -21.09 13.14 -11.32
N SER A 42 -20.38 14.16 -10.81
CA SER A 42 -20.70 15.60 -10.96
C SER A 42 -22.03 16.14 -10.41
N PHE A 43 -22.13 16.31 -9.08
CA PHE A 43 -22.89 17.44 -8.54
C PHE A 43 -22.12 18.10 -7.38
N PRO A 44 -21.63 19.34 -7.52
CA PRO A 44 -20.92 20.03 -6.45
C PRO A 44 -21.96 20.62 -5.48
N ARG A 45 -22.59 19.78 -4.65
CA ARG A 45 -23.26 20.30 -3.44
C ARG A 45 -22.28 20.26 -2.28
N ARG A 46 -21.66 21.42 -2.12
CA ARG A 46 -20.93 21.90 -0.94
C ARG A 46 -21.85 21.95 0.28
N PHE A 47 -22.31 20.80 0.76
CA PHE A 47 -22.63 20.62 2.16
C PHE A 47 -21.44 19.89 2.75
N GLU A 48 -20.63 20.65 3.50
CA GLU A 48 -19.57 20.12 4.35
C GLU A 48 -20.22 19.28 5.47
N CYS A 49 -20.71 18.09 5.12
CA CYS A 49 -21.06 17.10 6.12
C CYS A 49 -19.73 16.51 6.60
N SER A 50 -19.26 16.96 7.77
CA SER A 50 -18.00 16.52 8.40
C SER A 50 -18.02 15.07 8.89
N CYS A 51 -18.91 14.23 8.38
CA CYS A 51 -19.16 12.88 8.86
C CYS A 51 -18.50 11.79 7.99
N SER A 52 -17.39 12.12 7.31
CA SER A 52 -16.61 11.18 6.49
C SER A 52 -15.81 10.15 7.31
N PHE A 53 -15.98 10.09 8.63
CA PHE A 53 -15.25 9.18 9.51
C PHE A 53 -16.04 7.95 9.99
N PHE A 54 -17.35 7.83 9.68
CA PHE A 54 -18.20 6.84 10.34
C PHE A 54 -18.89 5.79 9.44
N PHE A 55 -18.48 5.65 8.17
CA PHE A 55 -19.05 4.65 7.26
C PHE A 55 -18.04 3.56 6.84
N GLN A 56 -17.45 2.89 7.83
CA GLN A 56 -16.70 1.63 7.61
C GLN A 56 -17.38 0.40 8.26
N GLY A 57 -18.57 0.57 8.86
CA GLY A 57 -19.17 -0.45 9.73
C GLY A 57 -20.18 -1.41 9.09
N LEU A 58 -20.59 -1.22 7.83
CA LEU A 58 -21.69 -1.99 7.25
C LEU A 58 -21.19 -2.99 6.22
N THR A 59 -20.83 -4.17 6.75
CA THR A 59 -20.92 -5.48 6.10
C THR A 59 -20.31 -5.58 4.70
N GLY A 60 -19.05 -5.14 4.56
CA GLY A 60 -18.20 -5.73 3.54
C GLY A 60 -18.10 -7.22 3.84
N THR A 61 -18.49 -8.08 2.91
CA THR A 61 -18.29 -9.52 3.00
C THR A 61 -16.87 -9.80 3.51
N ASP A 62 -16.73 -10.72 4.48
CA ASP A 62 -15.47 -11.18 5.09
C ASP A 62 -14.58 -11.92 4.05
N THR A 63 -14.37 -11.27 2.92
CA THR A 63 -13.45 -11.70 1.88
C THR A 63 -12.04 -11.44 2.38
N LEU A 64 -11.14 -12.38 2.09
CA LEU A 64 -9.73 -12.29 2.45
C LEU A 64 -9.11 -10.95 2.03
N ARG A 65 -9.50 -10.44 0.85
CA ARG A 65 -9.04 -9.16 0.32
C ARG A 65 -9.47 -7.97 1.19
N SER A 66 -10.71 -7.96 1.67
CA SER A 66 -11.19 -6.90 2.58
C SER A 66 -10.43 -6.93 3.89
N MET A 67 -10.30 -8.12 4.49
CA MET A 67 -9.60 -8.28 5.78
C MET A 67 -8.12 -7.89 5.70
N ARG A 68 -7.41 -8.27 4.62
CA ARG A 68 -6.02 -7.84 4.38
C ARG A 68 -5.90 -6.32 4.31
N LYS A 69 -6.85 -5.66 3.64
CA LYS A 69 -6.89 -4.20 3.52
C LYS A 69 -7.12 -3.54 4.88
N GLU A 70 -8.05 -4.07 5.67
CA GLU A 70 -8.34 -3.61 7.03
C GLU A 70 -7.12 -3.76 7.94
N VAL A 71 -6.52 -4.94 8.00
CA VAL A 71 -5.32 -5.22 8.81
C VAL A 71 -4.17 -4.31 8.39
N THR A 72 -3.92 -4.14 7.09
CA THR A 72 -2.87 -3.25 6.59
C THR A 72 -3.12 -1.80 7.05
N LYS A 73 -4.38 -1.35 7.03
CA LYS A 73 -4.78 -0.03 7.50
C LYS A 73 -4.53 0.11 9.00
N TYR A 74 -4.98 -0.83 9.83
CA TYR A 74 -4.75 -0.80 11.29
C TYR A 74 -3.26 -0.75 11.65
N ILE A 75 -2.44 -1.57 10.98
CA ILE A 75 -0.99 -1.59 11.20
C ILE A 75 -0.37 -0.24 10.82
N ALA A 76 -0.75 0.33 9.66
CA ALA A 76 -0.23 1.60 9.18
C ALA A 76 -0.64 2.79 10.07
N ASP A 77 -1.92 2.86 10.43
CA ASP A 77 -2.47 3.93 11.27
C ASP A 77 -1.82 3.89 12.66
N GLY A 78 -1.78 2.71 13.30
CA GLY A 78 -1.14 2.55 14.61
C GLY A 78 0.36 2.86 14.60
N LEU A 79 1.07 2.58 13.50
CA LEU A 79 2.49 2.91 13.35
C LEU A 79 2.70 4.43 13.22
N LEU A 80 1.84 5.12 12.46
CA LEU A 80 1.87 6.57 12.32
C LEU A 80 1.65 7.24 13.68
N ASP A 81 0.67 6.77 14.43
CA ASP A 81 0.33 7.28 15.76
C ASP A 81 1.49 7.10 16.75
N ALA A 82 2.09 5.91 16.81
CA ALA A 82 3.18 5.62 17.72
C ALA A 82 4.47 6.39 17.38
N SER A 83 4.79 6.52 16.09
CA SER A 83 6.06 7.12 15.66
C SER A 83 6.06 8.64 15.68
N ARG A 84 4.89 9.29 15.59
CA ARG A 84 4.72 10.76 15.45
C ARG A 84 5.37 11.36 14.20
N LYS A 85 5.82 10.56 13.23
CA LYS A 85 6.31 11.07 11.94
C LYS A 85 5.15 11.06 10.94
N LYS A 86 5.05 12.12 10.13
CA LYS A 86 3.93 12.31 9.20
C LYS A 86 3.83 11.25 8.09
N LYS A 87 4.96 10.62 7.74
CA LYS A 87 5.04 9.66 6.63
C LYS A 87 6.00 8.54 7.00
N ILE A 88 5.47 7.38 7.37
CA ILE A 88 6.22 6.13 7.53
C ILE A 88 5.43 5.04 6.82
N ALA A 89 6.14 4.21 6.05
CA ALA A 89 5.59 3.00 5.49
C ALA A 89 6.17 1.79 6.24
N MET A 90 5.32 0.80 6.51
CA MET A 90 5.73 -0.46 7.13
C MET A 90 6.65 -1.24 6.18
N ASN A 91 7.81 -1.68 6.66
CA ASN A 91 8.76 -2.49 5.90
C ASN A 91 8.96 -3.82 6.61
N TYR A 92 8.23 -4.84 6.13
CA TYR A 92 8.24 -6.19 6.71
C TYR A 92 9.59 -6.91 6.48
N ALA A 93 10.21 -6.74 5.31
CA ALA A 93 11.46 -7.43 4.97
C ALA A 93 12.69 -6.94 5.76
N SER A 94 12.60 -5.78 6.38
CA SER A 94 13.65 -5.23 7.24
C SER A 94 13.03 -4.62 8.49
N TYR A 95 12.10 -5.37 9.10
CA TYR A 95 11.31 -4.91 10.24
C TYR A 95 12.22 -4.41 11.38
N GLN A 96 13.17 -5.25 11.82
CA GLN A 96 14.08 -4.90 12.91
C GLN A 96 14.87 -3.61 12.61
N LYS A 97 15.50 -3.50 11.43
CA LYS A 97 16.32 -2.35 11.08
C LYS A 97 15.52 -1.07 10.81
N ALA A 98 14.47 -1.16 10.00
CA ALA A 98 13.73 0.02 9.53
C ALA A 98 12.72 0.52 10.56
N ILE A 99 12.02 -0.39 11.23
CA ILE A 99 10.93 -0.06 12.15
C ILE A 99 11.44 0.00 13.59
N VAL A 100 12.06 -1.07 14.09
CA VAL A 100 12.53 -1.10 15.48
C VAL A 100 13.67 -0.12 15.70
N LEU A 101 14.76 -0.20 14.94
CA LEU A 101 15.89 0.72 15.09
C LEU A 101 15.65 2.11 14.47
N GLY A 102 14.99 2.17 13.30
CA GLY A 102 14.79 3.41 12.54
C GLY A 102 13.61 4.27 12.99
N ALA A 103 12.46 3.65 13.27
CA ALA A 103 11.30 4.35 13.82
C ALA A 103 11.30 4.33 15.35
N GLY A 104 11.86 3.29 15.98
CA GLY A 104 11.83 3.15 17.44
C GLY A 104 10.50 2.63 17.95
N CYS A 105 9.84 1.79 17.17
CA CYS A 105 8.53 1.23 17.49
C CYS A 105 8.60 -0.30 17.36
N ILE A 106 7.99 -1.02 18.30
CA ILE A 106 7.84 -2.48 18.26
C ILE A 106 6.35 -2.79 18.31
N LEU A 107 5.89 -3.73 17.48
CA LEU A 107 4.55 -4.30 17.56
C LEU A 107 4.53 -5.36 18.67
N LYS A 108 3.83 -5.10 19.78
CA LYS A 108 3.65 -6.05 20.89
C LYS A 108 2.30 -6.76 20.76
N GLY A 109 2.21 -7.98 21.27
CA GLY A 109 0.97 -8.78 21.23
C GLY A 109 0.61 -9.33 19.86
N TYR A 110 1.61 -9.51 18.99
CA TYR A 110 1.40 -10.14 17.69
C TYR A 110 1.04 -11.63 17.88
N PRO A 111 -0.04 -12.15 17.26
CA PRO A 111 -0.59 -13.47 17.59
C PRO A 111 0.21 -14.65 17.02
N PHE A 112 1.19 -14.39 16.15
CA PHE A 112 2.03 -15.43 15.56
C PHE A 112 3.42 -15.39 16.15
N GLU A 113 4.06 -16.55 16.18
CA GLU A 113 5.46 -16.66 16.61
C GLU A 113 6.38 -16.05 15.55
N GLY A 114 7.33 -15.22 16.00
CA GLY A 114 8.34 -14.59 15.15
C GLY A 114 8.03 -13.14 14.74
N GLU A 115 8.63 -12.72 13.62
CA GLU A 115 8.53 -11.35 13.14
C GLU A 115 7.19 -11.05 12.44
N PRO A 116 6.71 -9.79 12.46
CA PRO A 116 5.51 -9.39 11.74
C PRO A 116 5.62 -9.66 10.22
N VAL A 117 4.69 -10.44 9.71
CA VAL A 117 4.62 -10.82 8.28
C VAL A 117 3.70 -9.86 7.53
N ASN A 118 3.97 -9.66 6.24
CA ASN A 118 3.10 -8.85 5.39
C ASN A 118 1.68 -9.47 5.32
N PRO A 119 0.60 -8.73 5.63
CA PRO A 119 -0.77 -9.25 5.55
C PRO A 119 -1.12 -9.84 4.18
N ASN A 120 -0.53 -9.31 3.11
CA ASN A 120 -0.77 -9.80 1.74
C ASN A 120 -0.14 -11.17 1.46
N SER A 121 0.91 -11.57 2.19
CA SER A 121 1.50 -12.91 2.04
C SER A 121 0.78 -13.98 2.86
N ILE A 122 -0.08 -13.61 3.82
CA ILE A 122 -0.85 -14.58 4.61
C ILE A 122 -2.03 -15.05 3.77
N ASN A 123 -2.01 -16.29 3.32
CA ASN A 123 -3.09 -16.87 2.50
C ASN A 123 -4.22 -17.50 3.32
N ASP A 124 -3.96 -17.77 4.60
CA ASP A 124 -4.95 -18.36 5.49
C ASP A 124 -5.94 -17.32 6.02
N VAL A 125 -7.23 -17.65 5.92
CA VAL A 125 -8.36 -16.80 6.30
C VAL A 125 -8.43 -16.68 7.82
N GLU A 126 -8.23 -17.79 8.54
CA GLU A 126 -8.31 -17.83 10.00
C GLU A 126 -7.19 -17.00 10.64
N SER A 127 -5.96 -17.13 10.11
CA SER A 127 -4.81 -16.33 10.51
C SER A 127 -5.08 -14.82 10.36
N ILE A 128 -5.55 -14.38 9.20
CA ILE A 128 -5.86 -12.95 8.99
C ILE A 128 -7.00 -12.48 9.90
N ARG A 129 -8.01 -13.32 10.14
CA ARG A 129 -9.10 -12.99 11.05
C ARG A 129 -8.60 -12.82 12.49
N LYS A 130 -7.78 -13.75 12.99
CA LYS A 130 -7.14 -13.64 14.31
C LYS A 130 -6.32 -12.35 14.43
N LEU A 131 -5.51 -12.03 13.42
CA LEU A 131 -4.72 -10.79 13.41
C LEU A 131 -5.59 -9.53 13.40
N ARG A 132 -6.69 -9.53 12.65
CA ARG A 132 -7.66 -8.42 12.66
C ARG A 132 -8.28 -8.28 14.05
N ASP A 133 -8.69 -9.38 14.66
CA ASP A 133 -9.41 -9.38 15.92
C ASP A 133 -8.48 -8.95 17.07
N THR A 134 -7.21 -9.36 17.10
CA THR A 134 -6.23 -8.90 18.09
C THR A 134 -5.85 -7.42 17.95
N LEU A 135 -5.82 -6.89 16.72
CA LEU A 135 -5.64 -5.46 16.48
C LEU A 135 -6.87 -4.65 16.91
N LYS A 136 -8.08 -5.20 16.72
CA LYS A 136 -9.34 -4.56 17.16
C LYS A 136 -9.52 -4.62 18.68
N SER A 137 -9.14 -5.74 19.31
CA SER A 137 -9.23 -5.91 20.77
C SER A 137 -8.13 -5.16 21.53
N SER A 138 -7.23 -4.48 20.82
CA SER A 138 -6.05 -3.78 21.37
C SER A 138 -5.04 -4.67 22.09
N GLU A 139 -5.14 -6.00 21.95
CA GLU A 139 -4.12 -6.93 22.40
C GLU A 139 -2.83 -6.76 21.61
N CYS A 140 -2.95 -6.48 20.30
CA CYS A 140 -1.85 -6.16 19.41
C CYS A 140 -1.75 -4.63 19.25
N PHE A 141 -0.66 -4.03 19.72
CA PHE A 141 -0.47 -2.58 19.68
C PHE A 141 0.98 -2.18 19.44
N TRP A 142 1.15 -0.96 18.92
CA TRP A 142 2.47 -0.39 18.70
C TRP A 142 3.02 0.23 19.99
N TYR A 143 4.11 -0.33 20.49
CA TYR A 143 4.87 0.18 21.62
C TYR A 143 6.02 1.06 21.13
N ARG A 144 6.08 2.29 21.63
CA ARG A 144 7.19 3.20 21.35
C ARG A 144 8.33 2.93 22.32
N LEU A 145 9.50 2.60 21.77
CA LEU A 145 10.70 2.40 22.56
C LEU A 145 11.26 3.71 23.09
N SER A 146 11.69 3.68 24.35
CA SER A 146 12.57 4.67 24.96
C SER A 146 13.96 4.65 24.30
N GLN A 147 14.73 5.71 24.49
CA GLN A 147 16.07 5.80 23.92
C GLN A 147 17.00 4.68 24.40
N ARG A 148 16.88 4.30 25.70
CA ARG A 148 17.65 3.22 26.30
C ARG A 148 17.30 1.86 25.70
N GLU A 149 16.00 1.56 25.54
CA GLU A 149 15.56 0.31 24.91
C GLU A 149 16.04 0.23 23.44
N LYS A 150 15.97 1.34 22.68
CA LYS A 150 16.51 1.37 21.30
C LYS A 150 18.01 1.08 21.23
N GLU A 151 18.78 1.49 22.23
CA GLU A 151 20.22 1.24 22.28
C GLU A 151 20.51 -0.22 22.59
N LEU A 152 19.74 -0.84 23.49
CA LEU A 152 19.82 -2.29 23.77
C LEU A 152 19.49 -3.10 22.51
N GLU A 153 18.35 -2.83 21.88
CA GLU A 153 17.93 -3.47 20.62
C GLU A 153 18.98 -3.30 19.51
N ARG A 154 19.68 -2.15 19.49
CA ARG A 154 20.77 -1.91 18.53
C ARG A 154 21.99 -2.78 18.82
N LEU A 155 22.33 -2.99 20.09
CA LEU A 155 23.45 -3.84 20.49
C LEU A 155 23.15 -5.32 20.19
N GLU A 156 21.94 -5.78 20.53
CA GLU A 156 21.47 -7.13 20.20
C GLU A 156 21.47 -7.36 18.69
N TYR A 157 20.92 -6.42 17.91
CA TYR A 157 20.94 -6.52 16.45
C TYR A 157 22.37 -6.56 15.87
N LYS A 158 23.33 -5.84 16.46
CA LYS A 158 24.74 -5.93 16.05
C LYS A 158 25.34 -7.29 16.37
N HIS A 159 25.02 -7.85 17.54
CA HIS A 159 25.47 -9.19 17.93
C HIS A 159 24.98 -10.25 16.95
N LEU A 160 23.69 -10.21 16.57
CA LEU A 160 23.12 -11.12 15.58
C LEU A 160 23.75 -11.00 14.17
N ILE A 161 24.25 -9.82 13.82
CA ILE A 161 25.03 -9.61 12.59
C ILE A 161 26.43 -10.22 12.72
N GLU A 162 27.08 -10.03 13.86
CA GLU A 162 28.43 -10.56 14.13
C GLU A 162 28.44 -12.09 14.18
N GLU A 163 27.39 -12.71 14.74
CA GLU A 163 27.16 -14.16 14.72
C GLU A 163 26.84 -14.69 13.32
N GLY A 164 26.49 -13.81 12.38
CA GLY A 164 26.19 -14.16 10.99
C GLY A 164 24.80 -14.75 10.78
N GLU A 165 23.93 -14.73 11.80
CA GLU A 165 22.53 -15.15 11.67
C GLU A 165 21.78 -14.20 10.73
N ILE A 166 22.03 -12.89 10.86
CA ILE A 166 21.44 -11.88 9.98
C ILE A 166 22.50 -11.41 8.97
N GLN A 167 22.40 -11.90 7.73
CA GLN A 167 23.19 -11.36 6.63
C GLN A 167 22.63 -10.00 6.19
N GLU A 168 23.29 -8.91 6.59
CA GLU A 168 22.96 -7.60 6.02
C GLU A 168 23.17 -7.64 4.50
N ARG A 169 22.09 -7.47 3.73
CA ARG A 169 22.15 -7.27 2.28
C ARG A 169 22.88 -5.98 1.99
N THR A 170 24.20 -6.07 1.89
CA THR A 170 25.03 -4.97 1.39
C THR A 170 24.65 -4.79 -0.07
N ARG A 171 24.12 -3.61 -0.42
CA ARG A 171 23.79 -3.30 -1.82
C ARG A 171 25.07 -3.46 -2.63
N LYS A 172 25.02 -4.30 -3.68
CA LYS A 172 26.13 -4.44 -4.62
C LYS A 172 26.58 -3.05 -5.07
N THR A 173 27.87 -2.78 -4.90
CA THR A 173 28.48 -1.59 -5.49
C THR A 173 28.19 -1.62 -6.98
N ARG A 174 27.58 -0.56 -7.50
CA ARG A 174 27.26 -0.50 -8.92
C ARG A 174 28.56 -0.50 -9.74
N SER A 175 28.56 -1.18 -10.87
CA SER A 175 29.75 -1.32 -11.73
C SER A 175 30.16 -0.02 -12.43
N ASP A 176 29.28 0.96 -12.46
CA ASP A 176 29.51 2.33 -12.93
C ASP A 176 30.11 3.24 -11.86
N LYS A 177 30.17 2.80 -10.60
CA LYS A 177 30.81 3.57 -9.54
C LYS A 177 32.28 3.73 -9.92
N ASN A 178 32.67 4.97 -10.20
CA ASN A 178 33.98 5.42 -10.72
C ASN A 178 34.19 5.36 -12.24
N LYS A 179 33.17 5.02 -13.04
CA LYS A 179 33.28 5.25 -14.49
C LYS A 179 33.12 6.75 -14.76
N PRO A 180 34.04 7.39 -15.50
CA PRO A 180 33.88 8.79 -15.86
C PRO A 180 32.59 8.94 -16.65
N HIS A 181 31.71 9.83 -16.21
CA HIS A 181 30.55 10.21 -17.01
C HIS A 181 31.08 10.78 -18.34
N LYS A 182 30.68 10.16 -19.45
CA LYS A 182 30.94 10.70 -20.78
C LYS A 182 30.27 12.07 -20.83
N LYS A 183 31.07 13.13 -20.75
CA LYS A 183 30.58 14.49 -20.97
C LYS A 183 30.26 14.57 -22.46
N ASP A 184 28.98 14.59 -22.80
CA ASP A 184 28.52 14.87 -24.15
C ASP A 184 28.80 16.36 -24.44
N ASN A 185 30.06 16.68 -24.76
CA ASN A 185 30.51 18.02 -25.11
C ASN A 185 30.57 18.23 -26.64
N GLU A 186 29.71 17.57 -27.41
CA GLU A 186 29.81 17.55 -28.87
C GLU A 186 28.47 17.72 -29.62
N LEU A 187 27.43 18.25 -28.96
CA LEU A 187 26.17 18.63 -29.64
C LEU A 187 25.74 20.09 -29.37
N LEU A 188 26.64 20.93 -28.88
CA LEU A 188 26.40 22.37 -28.72
C LEU A 188 27.07 23.23 -29.81
N SER A 189 27.59 22.64 -30.89
CA SER A 189 28.14 23.40 -32.04
C SER A 189 27.24 23.45 -33.28
N THR A 190 26.04 22.84 -33.28
CA THR A 190 25.12 22.90 -34.44
C THR A 190 23.71 23.41 -34.13
N TRP A 191 23.49 24.07 -32.99
CA TRP A 191 22.23 24.79 -32.71
C TRP A 191 22.40 26.32 -32.71
N SER A 192 22.95 26.80 -33.82
CA SER A 192 22.88 28.20 -34.27
C SER A 192 23.03 28.12 -35.79
N LYS A 193 22.05 28.45 -36.61
CA LYS A 193 20.91 29.35 -36.51
C LYS A 193 19.85 28.78 -37.42
N ASP A 194 18.61 28.63 -36.97
CA ASP A 194 17.50 28.98 -37.85
C ASP A 194 16.26 29.35 -37.06
N VAL A 195 15.65 30.39 -37.60
CA VAL A 195 14.68 31.28 -37.01
C VAL A 195 13.31 30.61 -37.01
N GLY A 196 12.56 30.76 -35.92
CA GLY A 196 11.10 30.90 -36.01
C GLY A 196 10.28 29.62 -35.94
N ALA A 197 9.58 29.45 -34.81
CA ALA A 197 8.11 29.35 -34.80
C ALA A 197 7.64 29.10 -33.37
N LYS A 198 6.86 30.06 -32.85
CA LYS A 198 6.08 29.91 -31.63
C LYS A 198 5.00 28.84 -31.86
N SER A 199 5.29 27.59 -31.53
CA SER A 199 4.26 26.55 -31.46
C SER A 199 3.64 26.55 -30.06
N ARG A 200 2.54 27.31 -29.92
CA ARG A 200 1.57 27.10 -28.84
C ARG A 200 1.01 25.69 -29.01
N ARG A 201 1.33 24.77 -28.09
CA ARG A 201 0.52 23.56 -27.93
C ARG A 201 -0.84 23.98 -27.36
N VAL A 202 -1.78 24.18 -28.28
CA VAL A 202 -3.20 24.06 -28.02
C VAL A 202 -3.43 22.59 -27.62
N TRP A 203 -3.95 22.37 -26.43
CA TRP A 203 -4.49 21.08 -26.06
C TRP A 203 -5.81 20.95 -26.81
N ALA A 204 -5.82 20.08 -27.83
CA ALA A 204 -7.04 19.72 -28.52
C ALA A 204 -7.94 18.96 -27.52
N GLU A 205 -9.17 19.44 -27.39
CA GLU A 205 -10.29 18.68 -26.89
C GLU A 205 -10.68 17.68 -27.99
N ASP A 206 -10.26 16.42 -27.86
CA ASP A 206 -10.88 15.26 -28.54
C ASP A 206 -12.00 14.79 -27.60
N SER A 207 -13.29 14.98 -27.88
CA SER A 207 -14.09 14.48 -29.01
C SER A 207 -14.22 12.95 -28.97
N ASP A 208 -15.37 12.51 -28.43
CA ASP A 208 -15.81 11.13 -28.36
C ASP A 208 -15.90 10.50 -29.75
N GLU A 209 -15.04 9.52 -30.03
CA GLU A 209 -15.28 8.51 -31.06
C GLU A 209 -15.04 7.11 -30.47
N GLU A 210 -16.10 6.31 -30.52
CA GLU A 210 -16.06 4.87 -30.40
C GLU A 210 -15.09 4.27 -31.43
N GLU A 211 -14.56 3.09 -31.09
CA GLU A 211 -14.40 1.94 -31.99
C GLU A 211 -13.00 1.30 -32.06
N SER A 212 -13.03 -0.02 -31.83
CA SER A 212 -12.08 -1.07 -32.15
C SER A 212 -10.85 -1.28 -31.23
N GLU A 213 -10.85 -2.43 -30.57
CA GLU A 213 -9.71 -2.99 -29.85
C GLU A 213 -8.57 -3.37 -30.82
N PRO A 214 -7.34 -2.87 -30.65
CA PRO A 214 -6.19 -3.44 -31.32
C PRO A 214 -5.69 -4.68 -30.56
N GLU A 215 -5.75 -5.83 -31.24
CA GLU A 215 -5.16 -7.10 -30.78
C GLU A 215 -3.70 -6.92 -30.36
N ARG A 216 -3.40 -7.34 -29.13
CA ARG A 216 -2.06 -7.27 -28.55
C ARG A 216 -1.12 -8.27 -29.26
N PRO A 217 0.01 -7.84 -29.82
CA PRO A 217 0.97 -8.78 -30.40
C PRO A 217 1.64 -9.63 -29.31
N ALA A 218 1.68 -10.94 -29.56
CA ALA A 218 2.25 -11.96 -28.70
C ALA A 218 3.71 -11.65 -28.31
N LYS A 219 3.97 -11.55 -27.01
CA LYS A 219 5.33 -11.38 -26.47
C LYS A 219 6.14 -12.66 -26.68
N ARG A 220 7.06 -12.58 -27.64
CA ARG A 220 8.15 -13.51 -27.92
C ARG A 220 9.00 -13.75 -26.66
N VAL A 221 8.89 -14.96 -26.11
CA VAL A 221 9.80 -15.52 -25.11
C VAL A 221 11.16 -15.75 -25.78
N GLN A 222 12.18 -15.00 -25.38
CA GLN A 222 13.57 -15.38 -25.63
C GLN A 222 14.17 -15.91 -24.33
N ARG A 223 14.22 -17.24 -24.24
CA ARG A 223 15.19 -17.94 -23.40
C ARG A 223 16.57 -17.66 -23.95
N LYS A 224 17.48 -17.19 -23.11
CA LYS A 224 18.91 -17.28 -23.35
C LYS A 224 19.53 -17.97 -22.16
N ASP A 225 19.80 -19.25 -22.37
CA ASP A 225 20.78 -20.02 -21.63
C ASP A 225 22.17 -19.39 -21.88
N ALA A 226 22.94 -19.25 -20.80
CA ALA A 226 24.38 -19.08 -20.88
C ALA A 226 25.00 -19.58 -19.56
N ASP A 227 25.41 -20.84 -19.62
CA ASP A 227 26.52 -21.44 -18.89
C ASP A 227 27.72 -20.49 -18.74
N GLY A 228 28.38 -20.50 -17.58
CA GLY A 228 29.47 -19.57 -17.31
C GLY A 228 30.16 -19.77 -15.96
N LYS A 229 30.87 -20.88 -15.87
CA LYS A 229 31.89 -21.35 -14.92
C LYS A 229 32.81 -20.30 -14.25
N ASP A 230 33.35 -20.74 -13.11
CA ASP A 230 34.71 -20.54 -12.57
C ASP A 230 35.02 -19.51 -11.44
N GLN A 231 35.39 -20.12 -10.30
CA GLN A 231 36.63 -19.98 -9.52
C GLN A 231 36.91 -18.71 -8.68
N SER A 232 36.86 -18.95 -7.37
CA SER A 232 37.95 -18.73 -6.39
C SER A 232 39.06 -17.73 -6.75
N SER A 233 39.22 -16.70 -5.92
CA SER A 233 40.53 -16.41 -5.32
C SER A 233 40.39 -15.51 -4.09
N GLU A 234 40.91 -16.01 -2.97
CA GLU A 234 41.32 -15.24 -1.82
C GLU A 234 42.25 -14.10 -2.25
N LYS A 235 42.02 -12.90 -1.70
CA LYS A 235 43.08 -11.91 -1.56
C LYS A 235 43.02 -11.31 -0.16
N GLU A 236 43.80 -11.91 0.74
CA GLU A 236 44.44 -11.19 1.82
C GLU A 236 45.26 -10.03 1.24
N GLY A 237 45.14 -8.84 1.84
CA GLY A 237 45.83 -7.64 1.39
C GLY A 237 45.78 -6.55 2.45
N GLY A 238 46.48 -6.77 3.56
CA GLY A 238 46.69 -5.78 4.60
C GLY A 238 47.39 -4.53 4.05
N ARG A 239 46.83 -3.36 4.32
CA ARG A 239 47.47 -2.07 4.00
C ARG A 239 47.81 -1.33 5.29
N VAL A 240 48.99 -1.62 5.82
CA VAL A 240 49.64 -0.87 6.90
C VAL A 240 49.93 0.55 6.40
N ARG A 241 49.23 1.56 6.93
CA ARG A 241 49.58 2.97 6.74
C ARG A 241 50.66 3.34 7.74
N ARG A 242 51.92 3.37 7.29
CA ARG A 242 53.00 4.08 7.99
C ARG A 242 52.69 5.58 7.96
N ARG A 243 52.44 6.18 9.13
CA ARG A 243 52.55 7.63 9.32
C ARG A 243 54.05 7.98 9.25
N ARG A 244 54.38 8.96 8.42
CA ARG A 244 55.68 9.64 8.47
C ARG A 244 55.73 10.49 9.73
N VAL A 245 56.91 10.48 10.33
CA VAL A 245 57.43 11.30 11.42
C VAL A 245 57.10 12.78 11.21
#